data_AF-A0A968QH36-F1
#
_entry.id   AF-A0A968QH36-F1
#
_cell.length_a   1.000
_cell.length_b   1.000
_cell.length_c   1.000
_cell.angle_alpha   90.00
_cell.angle_beta   90.00
_cell.angle_gamma   90.00
#
_symmetry.space_group_name_H-M   'P 1'
#
loop_
_entity.id
_entity.type
_entity.pdbx_description
1 polymer ?
#
loop_
_entity_poly.entity_id
_entity_poly.type
_entity_poly.pdbx_seq_one_letter_code
_entity_poly.pdbx_strand_id
1 'polypeptide(L)' 'MIQQLKGIVAIEPSGCQPLGDDVSPQLRHCCSAAAQIEIEAESPASQTIYLLDGSALLQQLHQQSILVSA' A
#
# COMPACT_ATOMS: atom_id res chain seq x y z
N MET A 1 -10.90 -14.09 8.89
CA MET A 1 -9.43 -14.24 8.72
C MET A 1 -8.80 -12.96 9.27
N ILE A 2 -8.18 -13.00 10.44
CA ILE A 2 -7.64 -11.82 11.12
C ILE A 2 -6.32 -11.48 10.43
N GLN A 3 -6.24 -10.33 9.75
CA GLN A 3 -4.97 -9.82 9.25
C GLN A 3 -4.11 -9.42 10.45
N GLN A 4 -3.10 -10.23 10.78
CA GLN A 4 -2.12 -9.86 11.80
C GLN A 4 -1.24 -8.75 11.23
N LEU A 5 -1.17 -7.62 11.93
CA LEU A 5 -0.25 -6.54 11.59
C LEU A 5 1.19 -7.09 11.68
N LYS A 6 1.85 -7.23 10.52
CA LYS A 6 3.16 -7.89 10.42
C LYS A 6 4.34 -7.04 10.93
N GLY A 7 4.10 -5.78 11.29
CA GLY A 7 5.13 -4.89 11.86
C GLY A 7 5.04 -3.48 11.31
N ILE A 8 5.93 -2.62 11.80
CA ILE A 8 6.14 -1.25 11.30
C ILE A 8 7.36 -1.32 10.37
N VAL A 9 7.22 -0.83 9.14
CA VAL A 9 8.34 -0.71 8.18
C VAL A 9 8.77 0.75 8.12
N ALA A 10 10.04 1.02 8.41
CA ALA A 10 10.66 2.32 8.15
C ALA A 10 11.28 2.29 6.75
N ILE A 11 10.92 3.26 5.91
CA ILE A 11 11.41 3.37 4.54
C ILE A 11 12.08 4.73 4.41
N GLU A 12 13.29 4.77 3.85
CA GLU A 12 13.91 6.04 3.51
C GLU A 12 13.11 6.77 2.41
N PRO A 13 12.94 8.09 2.48
CA PRO A 13 12.18 8.84 1.47
C PRO A 13 12.69 8.64 0.03
N SER A 14 14.00 8.41 -0.13
CA SER A 14 14.68 8.12 -1.40
C SER A 14 14.31 6.75 -2.00
N GLY A 15 13.88 5.80 -1.16
CA GLY A 15 13.44 4.47 -1.59
C GLY A 15 11.97 4.43 -2.04
N CYS A 16 11.23 5.52 -1.85
CA CYS A 16 9.84 5.65 -2.29
C CYS A 16 9.77 6.17 -3.73
N GLN A 17 9.01 5.47 -4.57
CA GLN A 17 8.72 5.88 -5.93
C GLN A 17 7.21 6.07 -6.13
N PRO A 18 6.80 7.01 -7.02
CA PRO A 18 5.42 7.08 -7.47
C PRO A 18 4.93 5.73 -8.01
N LEU A 19 3.63 5.47 -7.90
CA LEU A 19 3.06 4.26 -8.49
C LEU A 19 3.26 4.26 -10.01
N GLY A 20 3.88 3.20 -10.52
CA GLY A 20 4.01 2.96 -11.96
C GLY A 20 2.69 2.53 -12.61
N ASP A 21 2.65 2.59 -13.93
CA ASP A 21 1.45 2.23 -14.71
C ASP A 21 1.10 0.73 -14.62
N ASP A 22 2.04 -0.12 -14.25
CA ASP A 22 1.81 -1.57 -14.11
C ASP A 22 1.10 -1.94 -12.79
N VAL A 23 0.89 -0.97 -11.89
CA VAL A 23 0.20 -1.20 -10.62
C VAL A 23 -1.30 -1.41 -10.86
N SER A 24 -1.86 -2.41 -10.17
CA SER A 24 -3.28 -2.73 -10.29
C SER A 24 -4.16 -1.50 -9.99
N PRO A 25 -5.28 -1.31 -10.70
CA PRO A 25 -6.14 -0.15 -10.49
C PRO A 25 -6.59 -0.02 -9.03
N GLN A 26 -6.86 -1.13 -8.36
CA GLN A 26 -7.28 -1.17 -6.96
C GLN A 26 -6.24 -0.54 -6.03
N LEU A 27 -4.95 -0.84 -6.23
CA LEU A 27 -3.87 -0.25 -5.45
C LEU A 27 -3.69 1.23 -5.76
N ARG A 28 -3.90 1.66 -7.02
CA ARG A 28 -3.84 3.09 -7.36
C ARG A 28 -4.91 3.95 -6.68
N HIS A 29 -6.01 3.35 -6.23
CA HIS A 29 -7.08 4.09 -5.55
C HIS A 29 -6.82 4.30 -4.05
N CYS A 30 -5.92 3.55 -3.43
CA CYS A 30 -5.69 3.59 -1.99
C CYS A 30 -4.21 3.72 -1.60
N CYS A 31 -3.28 3.73 -2.56
CA CYS A 31 -1.85 3.89 -2.34
C CYS A 31 -1.33 5.14 -3.05
N SER A 32 -0.29 5.78 -2.49
CA SER A 32 0.37 6.96 -3.06
C SER A 32 1.74 6.67 -3.66
N ALA A 33 2.40 5.63 -3.16
CA ALA A 33 3.76 5.28 -3.55
C ALA A 33 4.03 3.78 -3.35
N ALA A 34 5.15 3.32 -3.90
CA ALA A 34 5.71 1.99 -3.66
C ALA A 34 7.20 2.10 -3.30
N ALA A 35 7.70 1.14 -2.53
CA ALA A 35 9.12 1.01 -2.24
C ALA A 35 9.55 -0.44 -2.46
N GLN A 36 10.79 -0.64 -2.91
CA GLN A 36 11.43 -1.95 -2.96
C GLN A 36 12.28 -2.12 -1.71
N ILE A 37 12.05 -3.21 -0.99
CA ILE A 37 12.86 -3.59 0.17
C ILE A 37 13.57 -4.91 -0.12
N GLU A 38 14.85 -4.97 0.25
CA GLU A 38 15.62 -6.21 0.23
C GLU A 38 15.41 -6.90 1.58
N ILE A 39 14.88 -8.12 1.56
CA ILE A 39 14.67 -8.90 2.79
C ILE A 39 15.87 -9.83 2.93
N GLU A 40 16.86 -9.42 3.72
CA GLU A 40 18.14 -10.13 3.90
C GLU A 40 18.01 -11.50 4.60
N ALA A 41 16.80 -11.99 4.88
CA ALA A 41 16.66 -13.20 5.68
C ALA A 41 17.09 -14.46 4.90
N GLU A 42 16.52 -14.81 3.75
CA GLU A 42 16.77 -16.14 3.14
C GLU A 42 16.59 -16.21 1.60
N SER A 43 16.47 -15.08 0.89
CA SER A 43 16.30 -15.07 -0.57
C SER A 43 16.69 -13.71 -1.17
N PRO A 44 17.33 -13.65 -2.35
CA PRO A 44 17.61 -12.39 -3.07
C PRO A 44 16.33 -11.74 -3.65
N ALA A 45 15.16 -12.05 -3.10
CA ALA A 45 13.90 -11.52 -3.57
C ALA A 45 13.71 -10.11 -3.00
N SER A 46 13.75 -9.11 -3.87
CA SER A 46 13.22 -7.79 -3.56
C SER A 46 11.70 -7.89 -3.41
N GLN A 47 11.16 -7.30 -2.35
CA GLN A 47 9.72 -7.21 -2.15
C GLN A 47 9.26 -5.77 -2.35
N THR A 48 8.25 -5.59 -3.19
CA THR A 48 7.57 -4.30 -3.31
C THR A 48 6.54 -4.17 -2.19
N ILE A 49 6.63 -3.07 -1.45
CA ILE A 49 5.63 -2.64 -0.47
C ILE A 49 4.92 -1.40 -0.99
N TYR A 50 3.60 -1.36 -0.82
CA TYR A 50 2.75 -0.25 -1.24
C TYR A 50 2.41 0.61 -0.04
N LEU A 51 2.63 1.92 -0.17
CA LEU A 51 2.32 2.91 0.85
C LEU A 51 0.87 3.35 0.68
N LEU A 52 0.04 3.01 1.68
CA LEU A 52 -1.35 3.44 1.71
C LEU A 52 -1.43 4.97 1.83
N ASP A 53 -2.23 5.57 0.96
CA ASP A 53 -2.70 6.93 1.11
C ASP A 53 -3.90 6.92 2.05
N GLY A 54 -3.69 7.36 3.29
CA GLY A 54 -4.76 7.39 4.30
C GLY A 54 -5.94 8.26 3.89
N SER A 55 -5.72 9.32 3.12
CA SER A 55 -6.80 10.20 2.65
C SER A 55 -7.65 9.53 1.57
N ALA A 56 -6.99 8.90 0.59
CA ALA A 56 -7.67 8.16 -0.46
C ALA A 56 -8.43 6.95 0.10
N LEU A 57 -7.83 6.22 1.04
CA LEU A 57 -8.48 5.11 1.74
C LEU A 57 -9.73 5.57 2.51
N LEU A 58 -9.63 6.66 3.28
CA LEU A 58 -10.77 7.20 4.03
C LEU A 58 -11.88 7.67 3.08
N GLN A 59 -11.54 8.29 1.96
CA GLN A 59 -12.50 8.70 0.94
C GLN A 59 -13.24 7.50 0.34
N GLN A 60 -12.53 6.41 0.01
CA GLN A 60 -13.16 5.19 -0.51
C GLN A 60 -14.08 4.53 0.52
N LEU A 61 -13.63 4.42 1.78
CA LEU A 61 -14.44 3.87 2.86
C LEU A 61 -15.71 4.71 3.09
N HIS A 62 -15.59 6.03 3.03
CA HIS A 62 -16.72 6.95 3.14
C HIS A 62 -17.73 6.73 2.00
N GLN A 63 -17.26 6.67 0.74
CA GLN A 63 -18.11 6.40 -0.43
C GLN A 63 -18.85 5.06 -0.31
N GLN A 64 -18.17 4.00 0.12
CA GLN A 64 -18.78 2.68 0.29
C GLN A 64 -19.76 2.65 1.47
N SER A 65 -19.48 3.36 2.56
CA SER A 65 -20.40 3.47 3.70
C SER A 65 -21.72 4.14 3.32
N ILE A 66 -21.70 5.12 2.42
CA ILE A 66 -22.91 5.79 1.91
C ILE A 66 -23.76 4.80 1.10
N LEU A 67 -23.13 3.94 0.30
CA LEU A 67 -23.84 2.98 -0.57
C LEU A 67 -24.49 1.82 0.19
N VAL A 68 -24.03 1.49 1.40
CA VAL A 68 -24.62 0.43 2.26
C VAL A 68 -25.79 0.97 3.10
N SER A 69 -25.93 2.28 3.21
CA SER A 69 -26.95 2.94 4.04
C SER A 69 -28.15 3.45 3.22
N ALA A 70 -28.22 3.12 1.93
CA ALA A 70 -29.27 3.54 0.99
C ALA A 70 -30.22 2.39 0.63
#